data_AF-A0A1I0XUK6-F1
#
_entry.id   AF-A0A1I0XUK6-F1
#
_cell.length_a   1.000
_cell.length_b   1.000
_cell.length_c   1.000
_cell.angle_alpha   90.00
_cell.angle_beta   90.00
_cell.angle_gamma   90.00
#
_symmetry.space_group_name_H-M   'P 1'
#
loop_
_entity.id
_entity.type
_entity.pdbx_description
1 polymer ?
#
loop_
_entity_poly.entity_id
_entity_poly.type
_entity_poly.pdbx_seq_one_letter_code
_entity_poly.pdbx_strand_id
1 'polypeptide(L)'
;MRMLRSTRRAYAPDSSMASGMTLIEAMITLAIMCILLSLALPSMRSFVIQNRLSAETSRFIAALALVRSEAIQRGRAVLICRRSMPTLPTPYAVRQPPPNMPPATGAPVGW
;
A
#
# COMPACT_ATOMS: atom_id res chain seq x y z
N MET A 1 -35.41 48.40 -59.82
CA MET A 1 -35.77 47.02 -60.21
C MET A 1 -34.52 46.16 -60.09
N ARG A 2 -34.47 45.26 -59.09
CA ARG A 2 -33.69 43.99 -58.97
C ARG A 2 -32.19 44.02 -59.36
N MET A 3 -31.23 43.47 -58.64
CA MET A 3 -31.11 42.73 -57.39
C MET A 3 -29.60 42.55 -57.23
N LEU A 4 -29.04 42.88 -56.07
CA LEU A 4 -27.69 42.44 -55.67
C LEU A 4 -27.71 40.91 -55.66
N ARG A 5 -27.14 40.27 -56.69
CA ARG A 5 -26.93 38.82 -56.68
C ARG A 5 -25.76 38.51 -55.76
N SER A 6 -26.12 38.37 -54.49
CA SER A 6 -25.39 37.62 -53.48
C SER A 6 -25.00 36.25 -54.05
N THR A 7 -23.75 36.11 -54.48
CA THR A 7 -23.13 34.80 -54.66
C THR A 7 -22.55 34.36 -53.32
N ARG A 8 -23.41 34.04 -52.35
CA ARG A 8 -23.00 33.07 -51.32
C ARG A 8 -22.92 31.72 -52.03
N ARG A 9 -21.71 31.33 -52.46
CA ARG A 9 -21.48 29.93 -52.84
C ARG A 9 -21.37 29.14 -51.54
N ALA A 10 -22.34 28.26 -51.37
CA ALA A 10 -22.56 27.46 -50.18
C ALA A 10 -21.33 26.61 -49.82
N TYR A 11 -21.17 26.45 -48.52
CA TYR A 11 -20.33 25.46 -47.84
C TYR A 11 -20.53 24.08 -48.46
N ALA A 12 -19.45 23.51 -49.01
CA ALA A 12 -19.38 22.10 -49.38
C ALA A 12 -19.00 21.32 -48.12
N PRO A 13 -19.90 20.48 -47.57
CA PRO A 13 -19.48 19.57 -46.52
C PRO A 13 -18.63 18.47 -47.15
N ASP A 14 -17.36 18.39 -46.76
CA ASP A 14 -16.55 17.19 -46.98
C ASP A 14 -17.24 16.06 -46.19
N SER A 15 -17.86 15.14 -46.92
CA SER A 15 -18.48 13.95 -46.36
C SER A 15 -17.38 13.04 -45.82
N SER A 16 -16.98 13.27 -44.57
CA SER A 16 -16.34 12.26 -43.75
C SER A 16 -17.32 11.10 -43.65
N MET A 17 -17.02 10.02 -44.36
CA MET A 17 -17.80 8.79 -44.37
C MET A 17 -17.76 8.22 -42.96
N ALA A 18 -18.80 8.54 -42.16
CA ALA A 18 -18.93 8.05 -40.81
C ALA A 18 -19.28 6.55 -40.88
N SER A 19 -18.27 5.68 -40.81
CA SER A 19 -18.47 4.26 -40.59
C SER A 19 -19.06 4.03 -39.20
N GLY A 20 -20.27 3.46 -39.15
CA GLY A 20 -20.92 3.04 -37.91
C GLY A 20 -20.42 1.67 -37.46
N MET A 21 -20.20 1.52 -36.15
CA MET A 21 -19.86 0.24 -35.52
C MET A 21 -21.12 -0.66 -35.44
N THR A 22 -20.97 -1.95 -35.69
CA THR A 22 -22.10 -2.89 -35.57
C THR A 22 -22.40 -3.22 -34.10
N LEU A 23 -23.64 -3.63 -33.80
CA LEU A 23 -24.03 -4.05 -32.44
C LEU A 23 -23.16 -5.20 -31.92
N ILE A 24 -22.85 -6.18 -32.79
CA ILE A 24 -22.04 -7.33 -32.42
C ILE A 24 -20.58 -6.94 -32.13
N GLU A 25 -20.02 -5.99 -32.88
CA GLU A 25 -18.67 -5.47 -32.65
C GLU A 25 -18.58 -4.72 -31.31
N ALA A 26 -19.60 -3.92 -30.97
CA ALA A 26 -19.69 -3.29 -29.65
C ALA A 26 -19.74 -4.32 -28.51
N MET A 27 -20.48 -5.43 -28.68
CA MET A 27 -20.54 -6.47 -27.66
C MET A 27 -19.20 -7.20 -27.49
N ILE A 28 -18.52 -7.53 -28.59
CA ILE A 28 -17.22 -8.20 -28.56
C ILE A 28 -16.15 -7.29 -27.94
N THR A 29 -16.12 -6.00 -28.33
CA THR A 29 -15.16 -5.03 -27.77
C THR A 29 -15.37 -4.84 -26.26
N LEU A 30 -16.62 -4.72 -25.79
CA LEU A 30 -16.92 -4.66 -24.36
C LEU A 30 -16.54 -5.96 -23.64
N ALA A 31 -16.78 -7.13 -24.24
CA ALA A 31 -16.39 -8.41 -23.65
C ALA A 31 -14.86 -8.49 -23.46
N ILE A 32 -14.09 -8.14 -24.50
CA ILE A 32 -12.62 -8.10 -24.42
C ILE A 32 -12.15 -7.07 -23.40
N MET A 33 -12.74 -5.87 -23.40
CA MET A 33 -12.43 -4.80 -22.45
C MET A 33 -12.63 -5.25 -20.99
N CYS A 34 -13.73 -5.94 -20.69
CA CYS A 34 -13.98 -6.50 -19.36
C CYS A 34 -12.96 -7.56 -18.95
N ILE A 35 -12.54 -8.44 -19.87
CA ILE A 35 -11.50 -9.44 -19.62
C ILE A 35 -10.17 -8.75 -19.28
N LEU A 36 -9.78 -7.75 -20.06
CA LEU A 36 -8.53 -7.01 -19.83
C LEU A 36 -8.54 -6.24 -18.49
N LEU A 37 -9.65 -5.57 -18.16
CA LEU A 37 -9.82 -4.89 -16.87
C LEU A 37 -9.71 -5.86 -15.69
N SER A 38 -10.29 -7.05 -15.81
CA SER A 38 -10.25 -8.08 -14.76
C SER A 38 -8.83 -8.58 -14.48
N LEU A 39 -7.95 -8.56 -15.48
CA LEU A 39 -6.54 -8.94 -15.34
C LEU A 39 -5.65 -7.78 -14.88
N ALA A 40 -5.98 -6.53 -15.25
CA ALA A 40 -5.17 -5.36 -14.92
C ALA A 40 -5.35 -4.86 -13.47
N LEU A 41 -6.57 -4.89 -12.94
CA LEU A 41 -6.91 -4.37 -11.60
C LEU A 41 -6.35 -5.15 -10.38
N PRO A 42 -6.22 -6.49 -10.35
CA PRO A 42 -5.88 -7.23 -9.12
C PRO A 42 -4.48 -6.92 -8.57
N SER A 43 -3.58 -6.37 -9.40
CA SER A 43 -2.17 -6.15 -9.04
C SER A 43 -1.96 -5.19 -7.84
N MET A 44 -2.89 -4.26 -7.60
CA MET A 44 -2.76 -3.30 -6.50
C MET A 44 -2.82 -3.96 -5.11
N ARG A 45 -3.57 -5.06 -4.95
CA ARG A 45 -3.68 -5.73 -3.64
C ARG A 45 -2.37 -6.40 -3.24
N SER A 46 -1.76 -7.14 -4.15
CA SER A 46 -0.48 -7.82 -3.91
C SER A 46 0.64 -6.83 -3.62
N PHE A 47 0.70 -5.72 -4.36
CA PHE A 47 1.67 -4.66 -4.13
C PHE A 47 1.54 -4.03 -2.74
N VAL A 48 0.32 -3.70 -2.31
CA VAL A 48 0.07 -3.13 -0.97
C VAL A 48 0.42 -4.13 0.15
N ILE A 49 0.11 -5.41 -0.02
CA ILE A 49 0.44 -6.45 0.98
C ILE A 49 1.95 -6.58 1.14
N GLN A 50 2.69 -6.66 0.03
CA GLN A 50 4.15 -6.76 0.08
C GLN A 50 4.80 -5.53 0.72
N ASN A 51 4.31 -4.33 0.38
CA ASN A 51 4.80 -3.11 1.00
C ASN A 51 4.50 -3.08 2.51
N ARG A 52 3.33 -3.55 2.95
CA ARG A 52 3.00 -3.67 4.38
C ARG A 52 3.93 -4.65 5.09
N LEU A 53 4.23 -5.80 4.50
CA LEU A 53 5.13 -6.79 5.10
C LEU A 53 6.57 -6.24 5.24
N SER A 54 7.06 -5.57 4.21
CA SER A 54 8.37 -4.90 4.23
C SER A 54 8.42 -3.76 5.25
N ALA A 55 7.36 -2.95 5.33
CA ALA A 55 7.26 -1.86 6.30
C ALA A 55 7.23 -2.36 7.75
N GLU A 56 6.47 -3.42 8.05
CA GLU A 56 6.45 -4.01 9.39
C GLU A 56 7.81 -4.60 9.79
N THR A 57 8.49 -5.26 8.87
CA THR A 57 9.85 -5.79 9.10
C THR A 57 10.83 -4.65 9.40
N SER A 58 10.78 -3.58 8.61
CA SER A 58 11.62 -2.39 8.80
C SER A 58 11.35 -1.71 10.16
N ARG A 59 10.07 -1.60 10.56
CA ARG A 59 9.69 -1.07 11.88
C ARG A 59 10.27 -1.91 13.01
N PHE A 60 10.26 -3.23 12.87
CA PHE A 60 10.82 -4.13 13.87
C PHE A 60 12.34 -3.98 13.99
N ILE A 61 13.07 -3.93 12.86
CA ILE A 61 14.52 -3.70 12.85
C ILE A 61 14.86 -2.35 13.49
N ALA A 62 14.12 -1.29 13.17
CA ALA A 62 14.30 0.03 13.79
C ALA A 62 14.05 -0.01 15.30
N ALA A 63 13.01 -0.73 15.75
CA ALA A 63 12.74 -0.90 17.18
C ALA A 63 13.87 -1.65 17.90
N LEU A 64 14.43 -2.69 17.29
CA LEU A 64 15.59 -3.41 17.86
C LEU A 64 16.83 -2.51 17.96
N ALA A 65 17.11 -1.71 16.93
CA ALA A 65 18.22 -0.76 16.95
C ALA A 65 18.04 0.26 18.10
N LEU A 66 16.83 0.79 18.26
CA LEU A 66 16.48 1.72 19.34
C LEU A 66 16.64 1.08 20.73
N VAL A 67 16.11 -0.13 20.91
CA VAL A 67 16.24 -0.85 22.18
C VAL A 67 17.69 -1.15 22.51
N ARG A 68 18.51 -1.48 21.52
CA ARG A 68 19.95 -1.69 21.71
C ARG A 68 20.65 -0.42 22.15
N SER A 69 20.37 0.72 21.53
CA SER A 69 20.96 2.00 21.97
C SER A 69 20.51 2.39 23.37
N GLU A 70 19.24 2.16 23.72
CA GLU A 70 18.70 2.41 25.06
C GLU A 70 19.29 1.47 26.13
N ALA A 71 19.51 0.20 25.79
CA ALA A 71 20.14 -0.75 26.70
C ALA A 71 21.60 -0.39 27.01
N ILE A 72 22.35 0.07 25.99
CA ILE A 72 23.73 0.56 26.16
C ILE A 72 23.73 1.84 26.99
N GLN A 73 22.86 2.81 26.67
CA GLN A 73 22.81 4.10 27.36
C GLN A 73 22.38 3.97 28.83
N ARG A 74 21.46 3.06 29.14
CA ARG A 74 20.98 2.83 30.52
C ARG A 74 21.79 1.79 31.29
N GLY A 75 22.71 1.07 30.63
CA GLY A 75 23.50 0.01 31.25
C GLY A 75 22.67 -1.17 31.78
N ARG A 76 21.44 -1.36 31.30
CA ARG A 76 20.51 -2.40 31.76
C ARG A 76 19.71 -2.99 30.61
N ALA A 77 19.23 -4.23 30.77
CA ALA A 77 18.40 -4.89 29.77
C ALA A 77 17.08 -4.11 29.53
N VAL A 78 16.73 -3.93 28.26
CA VAL A 78 15.49 -3.29 27.79
C VAL A 78 14.74 -4.28 26.91
N LEU A 79 13.42 -4.35 27.06
CA LEU A 79 12.56 -5.35 26.45
C LEU A 79 11.59 -4.70 25.45
N ILE A 80 11.30 -5.38 24.34
CA ILE A 80 10.23 -5.01 23.40
C ILE A 80 8.97 -5.79 23.79
N CYS A 81 7.88 -5.07 24.09
CA CYS A 81 6.58 -5.69 24.34
C CYS A 81 5.72 -5.61 23.06
N ARG A 82 5.18 -6.74 22.61
CA ARG A 82 4.08 -6.75 21.63
C ARG A 82 2.90 -6.01 22.28
N ARG A 83 2.36 -4.98 21.61
CA ARG A 83 1.23 -4.19 22.15
C ARG A 83 0.18 -5.12 22.74
N SER A 84 -0.14 -4.89 24.01
CA SER A 84 -1.10 -5.69 24.77
C SER A 84 -2.48 -5.56 24.14
N MET A 85 -3.16 -6.69 23.98
CA MET A 85 -4.56 -6.74 23.61
C MET A 85 -5.40 -6.30 24.82
N PRO A 86 -6.22 -5.24 24.73
CA PRO A 86 -7.00 -4.75 25.86
C PRO A 86 -8.31 -5.51 25.97
N THR A 87 -8.24 -6.82 26.19
CA THR A 87 -9.42 -7.60 26.56
C THR A 87 -8.97 -8.64 27.56
N LEU A 88 -8.99 -8.29 28.85
CA LEU A 88 -9.31 -9.16 30.00
C LEU A 88 -9.11 -8.33 31.31
N PRO A 89 -9.99 -8.47 32.32
CA PRO A 89 -9.92 -7.71 33.59
C PRO A 89 -8.76 -8.08 34.52
N THR A 90 -7.78 -8.87 34.08
CA THR A 90 -6.51 -9.04 34.79
C THR A 90 -5.36 -8.79 33.81
N PRO A 91 -4.75 -7.60 33.81
CA PRO A 91 -3.65 -7.29 32.93
C PRO A 91 -2.44 -8.10 33.39
N TYR A 92 -2.03 -9.06 32.55
CA TYR A 92 -0.66 -9.48 32.34
C TYR A 92 0.35 -8.80 33.28
N ALA A 93 0.90 -9.54 34.23
CA ALA A 93 2.03 -9.09 35.01
C ALA A 93 3.18 -8.77 34.02
N VAL A 94 3.40 -7.49 33.76
CA VAL A 94 4.64 -7.01 33.17
C VAL A 94 5.72 -7.50 34.11
N ARG A 95 6.54 -8.46 33.66
CA ARG A 95 7.73 -8.89 34.38
C ARG A 95 8.74 -7.74 34.33
N GLN A 96 8.48 -6.68 35.09
CA GLN A 96 9.46 -5.64 35.39
C GLN A 96 10.55 -6.33 36.22
N PRO A 97 11.81 -6.35 35.76
CA PRO A 97 12.91 -6.70 36.65
C PRO A 97 12.87 -5.72 37.83
N PRO A 98 13.05 -6.19 39.08
CA PRO A 98 13.00 -5.33 40.25
C PRO A 98 14.05 -4.20 40.11
N PRO A 99 13.76 -2.99 40.62
CA PRO A 99 14.59 -1.79 40.41
C PRO A 99 16.03 -1.89 40.94
N ASN A 100 16.37 -2.95 41.67
CA ASN A 100 17.66 -3.20 42.32
C ASN A 100 18.30 -4.55 41.90
N MET A 101 17.99 -5.08 40.71
CA MET A 101 18.69 -6.28 40.21
C MET A 101 20.15 -5.93 39.87
N PRO A 102 21.16 -6.62 40.46
CA PRO A 102 22.55 -6.43 40.07
C PRO A 102 22.74 -6.81 38.59
N PRO A 103 23.72 -6.21 37.88
CA PRO A 103 24.10 -6.68 36.54
C PRO A 103 24.37 -8.18 36.61
N ALA A 104 23.98 -8.93 35.57
CA ALA A 104 24.23 -10.36 35.50
C ALA A 104 25.75 -10.60 35.40
N THR A 105 26.41 -10.62 36.56
CA THR A 105 27.82 -10.95 36.68
C THR A 105 27.95 -12.46 36.45
N GLY A 106 28.50 -12.85 35.31
CA GLY A 106 29.25 -14.09 35.17
C GLY A 106 28.49 -15.38 34.88
N ALA A 107 27.68 -15.43 33.82
CA ALA A 107 27.57 -16.71 33.10
C ALA A 107 28.85 -16.86 32.24
N PRO A 108 29.65 -17.92 32.40
CA PRO A 108 30.81 -18.13 31.53
C PRO A 108 30.31 -18.34 30.10
N VAL A 109 30.68 -17.42 29.21
CA VAL A 109 30.71 -17.68 27.76
C VAL A 109 31.86 -18.67 27.52
N GLY A 110 31.58 -19.95 27.75
CA GLY A 110 32.39 -21.04 27.21
C GLY A 110 32.26 -21.01 25.69
N TRP A 111 33.41 -20.99 25.02
CA TRP A 111 33.52 -21.13 23.57
C TRP A 111 33.01 -22.48 23.08
#